data_AF-A0A7K3GEU2-F1
#
_entry.id   AF-A0A7K3GEU2-F1
#
_cell.length_a   1.000
_cell.length_b   1.000
_cell.length_c   1.000
_cell.angle_alpha   90.00
_cell.angle_beta   90.00
_cell.angle_gamma   90.00
#
_symmetry.space_group_name_H-M   'P 1'
#
loop_
_entity.id
_entity.type
_entity.pdbx_description
1 polymer ?
#
loop_
_entity_poly.entity_id
_entity_poly.type
_entity_poly.pdbx_seq_one_letter_code
_entity_poly.pdbx_strand_id
1 'polypeptide(L)'
;GLLETRHGIGTRVRDYARAGGADLLPMLVRHNPDWISDIFEVRRSIGALIAERAAAHGSDTQRDELRHLLGAVRRADAGDEVQLADIEVHRALARATGNRVYVLLTNTLFNAYLPVRAALAGP
;
A
#
# COMPACT_ATOMS: atom_id res chain seq x y z
N GLY A 1 7.34 -10.69 -16.36
CA GLY A 1 6.82 -11.95 -15.80
C GLY A 1 7.94 -12.78 -15.22
N LEU A 2 7.61 -13.67 -14.28
CA LEU A 2 8.54 -14.56 -13.57
C LEU A 2 9.06 -15.75 -14.40
N LEU A 3 8.55 -15.89 -15.63
CA LEU A 3 9.00 -16.88 -16.58
C LEU A 3 9.61 -16.18 -17.79
N GLU A 4 10.68 -16.74 -18.31
CA GLU A 4 11.31 -16.36 -19.57
C GLU A 4 11.21 -17.54 -20.53
N THR A 5 10.52 -17.34 -21.66
CA THR A 5 10.43 -18.36 -22.71
C THR A 5 11.30 -17.95 -23.89
N ARG A 6 12.21 -18.82 -24.30
CA ARG A 6 13.05 -18.62 -25.48
C ARG A 6 12.83 -19.76 -26.48
N HIS A 7 12.51 -19.40 -27.73
CA HIS A 7 12.25 -20.37 -28.79
C HIS A 7 13.43 -21.32 -28.97
N GLY A 8 13.15 -22.63 -29.02
CA GLY A 8 14.15 -23.69 -29.14
C GLY A 8 14.92 -24.05 -27.85
N ILE A 9 14.73 -23.30 -26.74
CA ILE A 9 15.43 -23.53 -25.46
C ILE A 9 14.45 -23.93 -24.34
N GLY A 10 13.19 -23.49 -24.42
CA GLY A 10 12.15 -23.78 -23.43
C GLY A 10 11.87 -22.60 -22.49
N THR A 11 11.25 -22.87 -21.34
CA THR A 11 10.84 -21.86 -20.35
C THR A 11 11.70 -21.98 -19.09
N ARG A 12 12.24 -20.85 -18.62
CA ARG A 12 13.05 -20.76 -17.40
C ARG A 12 12.37 -19.86 -16.36
N VAL A 13 12.46 -20.27 -15.09
CA VAL A 13 12.03 -19.45 -13.95
C VAL A 13 13.07 -18.36 -13.70
N ARG A 14 12.61 -17.10 -13.62
CA ARG A 14 13.44 -15.95 -13.31
C ARG A 14 13.47 -15.72 -11.81
N ASP A 15 14.60 -15.20 -11.34
CA ASP A 15 14.72 -14.70 -9.97
C ASP A 15 13.75 -13.51 -9.77
N TYR A 16 12.77 -13.69 -8.89
CA TYR A 16 11.76 -12.68 -8.62
C TYR A 16 12.33 -11.48 -7.87
N ALA A 17 13.39 -11.65 -7.06
CA ALA A 17 14.02 -10.53 -6.36
C ALA A 17 14.68 -9.56 -7.34
N ARG A 18 15.12 -10.06 -8.51
CA ARG A 18 15.72 -9.24 -9.57
C ARG A 18 14.73 -8.74 -10.61
N ALA A 19 13.73 -9.56 -10.97
CA ALA A 19 12.87 -9.32 -12.12
C ALA A 19 11.40 -9.05 -11.78
N GLY A 20 11.01 -9.29 -10.53
CA GLY A 20 9.68 -9.07 -10.01
C GLY A 20 9.46 -7.63 -9.56
N GLY A 21 8.20 -7.19 -9.62
CA GLY A 21 7.77 -5.94 -9.00
C GLY A 21 7.02 -6.20 -7.70
N ALA A 22 6.62 -5.12 -7.06
CA ALA A 22 5.81 -5.17 -5.84
C ALA A 22 4.38 -5.70 -6.09
N ASP A 23 3.97 -5.88 -7.36
CA ASP A 23 2.76 -6.61 -7.76
C ASP A 23 2.77 -8.09 -7.35
N LEU A 24 3.94 -8.64 -7.00
CA LEU A 24 4.07 -10.00 -6.46
C LEU A 24 3.71 -10.11 -4.99
N LEU A 25 3.73 -9.01 -4.23
CA LEU A 25 3.51 -9.02 -2.78
C LEU A 25 2.20 -9.70 -2.34
N PRO A 26 1.03 -9.48 -3.00
CA PRO A 26 -0.20 -10.17 -2.62
C PRO A 26 -0.08 -11.70 -2.69
N MET A 27 0.69 -12.22 -3.65
CA MET A 27 0.96 -13.65 -3.78
C MET A 27 1.93 -14.12 -2.69
N LEU A 28 3.00 -13.37 -2.44
CA LEU A 28 4.00 -13.69 -1.41
C LEU A 28 3.37 -13.73 -0.01
N VAL A 29 2.53 -12.75 0.33
CA VAL A 29 1.79 -12.68 1.60
C VAL A 29 0.88 -13.90 1.81
N ARG A 30 0.20 -14.37 0.75
CA ARG A 30 -0.64 -15.57 0.83
C ARG A 30 0.16 -16.84 1.11
N HIS A 31 1.42 -16.91 0.69
CA HIS A 31 2.28 -18.08 0.87
C HIS A 31 3.10 -18.03 2.16
N ASN A 32 3.54 -16.84 2.58
CA ASN A 32 4.22 -16.63 3.84
C ASN A 32 3.71 -15.31 4.49
N PRO A 33 2.99 -15.37 5.63
CA PRO A 33 2.48 -14.17 6.30
C PRO A 33 3.59 -13.27 6.86
N ASP A 34 4.83 -13.73 6.99
CA ASP A 34 5.95 -12.89 7.48
C ASP A 34 6.20 -11.68 6.58
N TRP A 35 5.84 -11.74 5.28
CA TRP A 35 5.92 -10.59 4.39
C TRP A 35 5.06 -9.41 4.85
N ILE A 36 4.04 -9.65 5.67
CA ILE A 36 3.17 -8.60 6.20
C ILE A 36 3.97 -7.62 7.06
N SER A 37 4.87 -8.09 7.95
CA SER A 37 5.66 -7.20 8.79
C SER A 37 6.53 -6.26 7.95
N ASP A 38 7.17 -6.80 6.91
CA ASP A 38 8.03 -6.04 6.01
C ASP A 38 7.22 -4.98 5.24
N ILE A 39 6.00 -5.33 4.81
CA ILE A 39 5.09 -4.38 4.15
C ILE A 39 4.71 -3.23 5.10
N PHE A 40 4.39 -3.52 6.37
CA PHE A 40 4.03 -2.49 7.34
C PHE A 40 5.22 -1.60 7.73
N GLU A 41 6.43 -2.16 7.77
CA GLU A 41 7.67 -1.37 7.96
C GLU A 41 7.86 -0.36 6.82
N VAL A 42 7.73 -0.81 5.57
CA VAL A 42 7.83 0.06 4.39
C VAL A 42 6.67 1.06 4.36
N ARG A 43 5.45 0.65 4.70
CA ARG A 43 4.27 1.52 4.79
C ARG A 43 4.50 2.67 5.78
N ARG A 44 5.06 2.38 6.95
CA ARG A 44 5.40 3.41 7.96
C ARG A 44 6.43 4.40 7.41
N SER A 45 7.50 3.89 6.81
CA SER A 45 8.61 4.71 6.32
C SER A 45 8.20 5.60 5.14
N ILE A 46 7.56 5.02 4.12
CA ILE A 46 7.06 5.75 2.95
C ILE A 46 5.89 6.66 3.33
N GLY A 47 5.01 6.21 4.23
CA GLY A 47 3.89 6.99 4.73
C GLY A 47 4.34 8.27 5.44
N ALA A 48 5.41 8.22 6.23
CA ALA A 48 6.00 9.40 6.86
C ALA A 48 6.49 10.43 5.82
N LEU A 49 7.21 9.98 4.80
CA LEU A 49 7.65 10.84 3.69
C LEU A 49 6.46 11.46 2.92
N ILE A 50 5.42 10.65 2.65
CA ILE A 50 4.20 11.12 2.01
C ILE A 50 3.51 12.19 2.87
N ALA A 51 3.41 11.98 4.18
CA ALA A 51 2.79 12.92 5.10
C ALA A 51 3.55 14.25 5.17
N GLU A 52 4.89 14.20 5.23
CA GLU A 52 5.75 15.40 5.17
C GLU A 52 5.50 16.21 3.88
N ARG A 53 5.49 15.54 2.73
CA ARG A 53 5.24 16.18 1.43
C ARG A 53 3.82 16.73 1.32
N ALA A 54 2.83 16.00 1.82
CA ALA A 54 1.43 16.45 1.86
C ALA A 54 1.27 17.68 2.76
N ALA A 55 1.98 17.74 3.89
CA ALA A 55 1.96 18.91 4.76
C ALA A 55 2.53 20.16 4.06
N ALA A 56 3.63 19.99 3.31
CA ALA A 56 4.29 21.08 2.59
C ALA A 56 3.52 21.60 1.36
N HIS A 57 2.71 20.75 0.71
CA HIS A 57 2.09 21.07 -0.59
C HIS A 57 0.56 21.05 -0.59
N GLY A 58 -0.07 20.49 0.45
CA GLY A 58 -1.52 20.33 0.50
C GLY A 58 -2.28 21.66 0.45
N SER A 59 -3.43 21.66 -0.22
CA SER A 59 -4.38 22.78 -0.18
C SER A 59 -5.28 22.71 1.05
N ASP A 60 -5.95 23.81 1.39
CA ASP A 60 -6.90 23.84 2.51
C ASP A 60 -8.06 22.86 2.29
N THR A 61 -8.58 22.75 1.06
CA THR A 61 -9.59 21.74 0.71
C THR A 61 -9.11 20.31 1.00
N GLN A 62 -7.85 19.98 0.67
CA GLN A 62 -7.28 18.66 0.95
C GLN A 62 -7.07 18.43 2.45
N ARG A 63 -6.71 19.49 3.21
CA ARG A 63 -6.62 19.41 4.68
C ARG A 63 -8.00 19.14 5.30
N ASP A 64 -9.05 19.72 4.74
CA ASP A 64 -10.43 19.54 5.21
C ASP A 64 -10.93 18.11 4.91
N GLU A 65 -10.67 17.62 3.69
CA GLU A 65 -10.90 16.21 3.30
C GLU A 65 -10.19 15.26 4.27
N LEU A 66 -8.92 15.51 4.58
CA LEU A 66 -8.13 14.69 5.49
C LEU A 66 -8.75 14.66 6.91
N ARG A 67 -9.21 15.81 7.43
CA ARG A 67 -9.88 15.87 8.73
C ARG A 67 -11.18 15.07 8.74
N HIS A 68 -11.95 15.11 7.65
CA HIS A 68 -13.16 14.30 7.51
C HIS A 68 -12.84 12.80 7.54
N LEU A 69 -11.84 12.36 6.75
CA LEU A 69 -11.42 10.96 6.67
C LEU A 69 -10.86 10.44 8.00
N LEU A 70 -10.05 11.23 8.70
CA LEU A 70 -9.60 10.90 10.06
C LEU A 70 -10.78 10.78 11.04
N GLY A 71 -11.83 11.57 10.85
CA GLY A 71 -13.08 11.43 11.60
C GLY A 71 -13.80 10.11 11.32
N ALA A 72 -13.74 9.59 10.10
CA ALA A 72 -14.30 8.28 9.75
C ALA A 72 -13.52 7.14 10.42
N VAL A 73 -12.18 7.19 10.43
CA VAL A 73 -11.33 6.20 11.13
C VAL A 73 -11.69 6.12 12.62
N ARG A 74 -11.86 7.27 13.28
CA ARG A 74 -12.20 7.33 14.72
C ARG A 74 -13.60 6.79 15.06
N ARG A 75 -14.51 6.73 14.08
CA ARG A 75 -15.89 6.26 14.26
C ARG A 75 -16.08 4.80 13.83
N ALA A 76 -15.07 4.19 13.22
CA ALA A 76 -15.13 2.79 12.83
C ALA A 76 -14.91 1.91 14.07
N ASP A 77 -15.77 0.90 14.24
CA ASP A 77 -15.79 0.06 15.44
C ASP A 77 -15.11 -1.29 15.22
N ALA A 78 -15.17 -1.82 14.00
CA ALA A 78 -14.55 -3.10 13.65
C ALA A 78 -13.16 -2.92 13.01
N GLY A 79 -12.23 -3.83 13.28
CA GLY A 79 -10.88 -3.79 12.70
C GLY A 79 -10.86 -3.70 11.18
N ASP A 80 -11.79 -4.41 10.49
CA ASP A 80 -11.93 -4.33 9.04
C ASP A 80 -12.37 -2.94 8.56
N GLU A 81 -13.33 -2.33 9.25
CA GLU A 81 -13.83 -0.98 8.95
C GLU A 81 -12.76 0.08 9.20
N VAL A 82 -12.00 -0.05 10.29
CA VAL A 82 -10.87 0.83 10.62
C VAL A 82 -9.82 0.76 9.51
N GLN A 83 -9.47 -0.44 9.03
CA GLN A 83 -8.51 -0.63 7.94
C GLN A 83 -8.99 0.02 6.64
N LEU A 84 -10.25 -0.18 6.27
CA LEU A 84 -10.82 0.43 5.06
C LEU A 84 -10.86 1.96 5.14
N ALA A 85 -11.20 2.52 6.30
CA ALA A 85 -11.17 3.96 6.53
C ALA A 85 -9.73 4.52 6.53
N ASP A 86 -8.77 3.82 7.14
CA ASP A 86 -7.36 4.21 7.20
C ASP A 86 -6.70 4.29 5.81
N ILE A 87 -7.09 3.39 4.90
CA ILE A 87 -6.60 3.39 3.52
C ILE A 87 -6.97 4.68 2.79
N GLU A 88 -8.18 5.20 3.01
CA GLU A 88 -8.59 6.45 2.37
C GLU A 88 -7.82 7.65 2.92
N VAL A 89 -7.46 7.66 4.21
CA VAL A 89 -6.56 8.66 4.79
C VAL A 89 -5.21 8.67 4.06
N HIS A 90 -4.59 7.50 3.90
CA HIS A 90 -3.30 7.38 3.22
C HIS A 90 -3.38 7.75 1.73
N ARG A 91 -4.46 7.38 1.04
CA ARG A 91 -4.69 7.79 -0.36
C ARG A 91 -4.86 9.31 -0.48
N ALA A 92 -5.58 9.94 0.45
CA ALA A 92 -5.73 11.40 0.49
C ALA A 92 -4.39 12.11 0.73
N LEU A 93 -3.58 11.62 1.69
CA LEU A 93 -2.21 12.11 1.90
C LEU A 93 -1.36 11.98 0.63
N ALA A 94 -1.39 10.82 -0.02
CA ALA A 94 -0.66 10.60 -1.26
C ALA A 94 -1.08 11.56 -2.39
N ARG A 95 -2.39 11.84 -2.54
CA ARG A 95 -2.91 12.85 -3.48
C ARG A 95 -2.42 14.26 -3.14
N ALA A 96 -2.44 14.62 -1.86
CA ALA A 96 -2.03 15.95 -1.37
C ALA A 96 -0.54 16.26 -1.61
N THR A 97 0.29 15.25 -1.87
CA THR A 97 1.69 15.48 -2.30
C THR A 97 1.82 16.15 -3.67
N GLY A 98 0.78 16.10 -4.51
CA GLY A 98 0.83 16.54 -5.91
C GLY A 98 1.58 15.60 -6.86
N ASN A 99 2.18 14.51 -6.37
CA ASN A 99 2.92 13.55 -7.19
C ASN A 99 2.17 12.22 -7.32
N ARG A 100 1.79 11.88 -8.55
CA ARG A 100 0.99 10.69 -8.89
C ARG A 100 1.70 9.38 -8.52
N VAL A 101 3.03 9.36 -8.45
CA VAL A 101 3.79 8.15 -8.09
C VAL A 101 3.55 7.76 -6.63
N TYR A 102 3.39 8.72 -5.70
CA TYR A 102 3.06 8.38 -4.31
C TYR A 102 1.71 7.69 -4.18
N VAL A 103 0.73 8.05 -5.03
CA VAL A 103 -0.56 7.37 -5.09
C VAL A 103 -0.39 5.92 -5.57
N LEU A 104 0.42 5.69 -6.60
CA LEU A 104 0.70 4.35 -7.11
C LEU A 104 1.45 3.47 -6.10
N LEU A 105 2.43 4.03 -5.38
CA LEU A 105 3.15 3.34 -4.32
C LEU A 105 2.22 2.97 -3.17
N THR A 106 1.38 3.91 -2.74
CA THR A 106 0.36 3.70 -1.70
C THR A 106 -0.59 2.56 -2.08
N ASN A 107 -1.12 2.58 -3.31
CA ASN A 107 -2.00 1.52 -3.81
C ASN A 107 -1.29 0.17 -3.90
N THR A 108 -0.03 0.14 -4.32
CA THR A 108 0.79 -1.08 -4.38
C THR A 108 0.91 -1.73 -3.00
N LEU A 109 1.27 -0.94 -1.97
CA LEU A 109 1.40 -1.45 -0.60
C LEU A 109 0.06 -1.95 -0.04
N PHE A 110 -1.04 -1.23 -0.29
CA PHE A 110 -2.35 -1.69 0.17
C PHE A 110 -2.82 -2.96 -0.51
N ASN A 111 -2.65 -3.06 -1.83
CA ASN A 111 -3.02 -4.27 -2.57
C ASN A 111 -2.30 -5.52 -2.06
N ALA A 112 -1.11 -5.36 -1.45
CA ALA A 112 -0.33 -6.46 -0.90
C ALA A 112 -1.01 -7.17 0.28
N TYR A 113 -1.72 -6.45 1.15
CA TYR A 113 -2.29 -7.02 2.38
C TYR A 113 -3.82 -6.88 2.49
N LEU A 114 -4.45 -6.02 1.70
CA LEU A 114 -5.91 -5.86 1.66
C LEU A 114 -6.70 -7.17 1.51
N PRO A 115 -6.26 -8.14 0.67
CA PRO A 115 -6.95 -9.42 0.55
C PRO A 115 -6.96 -10.25 1.84
N VAL A 116 -6.03 -10.01 2.75
CA VAL A 116 -5.88 -10.75 4.02
C VAL A 116 -6.20 -9.88 5.25
N ARG A 117 -6.69 -8.65 5.06
CA ARG A 117 -6.91 -7.67 6.14
C ARG A 117 -7.81 -8.15 7.29
N ALA A 118 -8.75 -9.06 7.01
CA ALA A 118 -9.63 -9.62 8.03
C ALA A 118 -8.89 -10.48 9.07
N ALA A 119 -7.67 -10.93 8.75
CA ALA A 119 -6.79 -11.64 9.68
C ALA A 119 -5.89 -10.70 10.51
N LEU A 120 -5.95 -9.38 10.25
CA LEU A 120 -5.16 -8.39 10.97
C LEU A 120 -5.96 -7.82 12.14
N ALA A 121 -5.32 -7.66 13.29
CA ALA A 121 -5.95 -7.05 14.48
C ALA A 121 -6.23 -5.54 14.30
N GLY A 122 -5.54 -4.89 13.36
CA GLY A 122 -5.64 -3.47 13.07
C GLY A 122 -4.59 -3.04 12.04
N PRO A 123 -4.63 -1.78 11.58
CA PRO A 123 -3.60 -1.20 10.72
C PRO A 123 -2.21 -1.19 11.36
#